data_AF-A0A081AGI3-F1
#
_entry.id   AF-A0A081AGI3-F1
#
_cell.length_a   1.000
_cell.length_b   1.000
_cell.length_c   1.000
_cell.angle_alpha   90.00
_cell.angle_beta   90.00
_cell.angle_gamma   90.00
#
_symmetry.space_group_name_H-M   'P 1'
#
loop_
_entity.id
_entity.type
_entity.pdbx_description
1 polymer ?
#
loop_
_entity_poly.entity_id
_entity_poly.type
_entity_poly.pdbx_seq_one_letter_code
_entity_poly.pdbx_strand_id
1 'polypeptide(L)'
;MDGVVVLETQYSKSFMLHIMKSIDYPALCHTTKELNHPEVPILPEQIPADLSEQDELLKLIHRVIFDTNIVEGELICNNCGRSYPVTNAVPNMLLEEDEL
;
A
#
# COMPACT_ATOMS: atom_id res chain seq x y z
N MET A 1 17.19 6.09 2.33
CA MET A 1 15.87 5.58 1.91
C MET A 1 15.03 5.71 3.16
N ASP A 2 14.59 6.92 3.47
CA ASP A 2 14.28 7.30 4.87
C ASP A 2 12.82 7.72 5.06
N GLY A 3 11.97 7.48 4.05
CA GLY A 3 10.56 7.84 4.04
C GLY A 3 9.60 6.69 4.30
N VAL A 4 10.08 5.47 4.56
CA VAL A 4 9.23 4.31 4.86
C VAL A 4 9.64 3.73 6.21
N VAL A 5 8.66 3.47 7.07
CA VAL A 5 8.84 2.83 8.37
C VAL A 5 7.92 1.62 8.45
N VAL A 6 8.49 0.47 8.82
CA VAL A 6 7.70 -0.76 9.00
C VAL A 6 7.52 -1.05 10.48
N LEU A 7 6.26 -1.17 10.92
CA LEU A 7 5.88 -1.46 12.30
C LEU A 7 4.93 -2.66 12.31
N GLU A 8 5.31 -3.74 13.00
CA GLU A 8 4.48 -4.94 13.04
C GLU A 8 3.15 -4.67 13.74
N THR A 9 2.07 -5.11 13.09
CA THR A 9 0.71 -5.06 13.62
C THR A 9 0.15 -6.47 13.79
N GLN A 10 -0.96 -6.61 14.54
CA GLN A 10 -1.56 -7.91 14.78
C GLN A 10 -2.23 -8.47 13.52
N TYR A 11 -1.71 -9.58 13.01
CA TYR A 11 -2.32 -10.32 11.90
C TYR A 11 -3.65 -10.97 12.32
N SER A 12 -4.64 -10.85 11.45
CA SER A 12 -5.91 -11.58 11.55
C SER A 12 -6.36 -12.07 10.17
N LYS A 13 -6.33 -13.39 9.98
CA LYS A 13 -6.73 -14.03 8.72
C LYS A 13 -8.14 -13.66 8.27
N SER A 14 -9.10 -13.67 9.20
CA SER A 14 -10.50 -13.34 8.89
C SER A 14 -10.67 -11.89 8.47
N PHE A 15 -9.90 -10.97 9.07
CA PHE A 15 -9.89 -9.57 8.70
C PHE A 15 -9.24 -9.35 7.33
N MET A 16 -8.10 -9.99 7.06
CA MET A 16 -7.45 -9.93 5.75
C MET A 16 -8.38 -10.41 4.64
N LEU A 17 -9.04 -11.56 4.82
CA LEU A 17 -10.02 -12.07 3.84
C LEU A 17 -11.21 -11.13 3.63
N HIS A 18 -11.57 -10.33 4.63
CA HIS A 18 -12.59 -9.30 4.49
C HIS A 18 -12.06 -8.09 3.69
N ILE A 19 -10.89 -7.56 4.06
CA ILE A 19 -10.23 -6.42 3.39
C ILE A 19 -9.95 -6.70 1.91
N MET A 20 -9.54 -7.92 1.57
CA MET A 20 -9.27 -8.31 0.18
C MET A 20 -10.49 -8.21 -0.76
N LYS A 21 -11.70 -8.07 -0.23
CA LYS A 21 -12.92 -7.88 -1.03
C LYS A 21 -13.05 -6.46 -1.58
N SER A 22 -12.34 -5.48 -1.02
CA SER A 22 -12.43 -4.07 -1.38
C SER A 22 -11.14 -3.47 -1.93
N ILE A 23 -10.01 -4.15 -1.74
CA ILE A 23 -8.70 -3.67 -2.19
C ILE A 23 -8.54 -3.84 -3.70
N ASP A 24 -8.04 -2.80 -4.36
CA ASP A 24 -7.49 -2.90 -5.71
C ASP A 24 -6.11 -3.58 -5.63
N TYR A 25 -6.10 -4.90 -5.83
CA TYR A 25 -4.88 -5.69 -5.72
C TYR A 25 -3.81 -5.36 -6.79
N PRO A 26 -4.17 -5.17 -8.07
CA PRO A 26 -3.23 -4.67 -9.07
C PRO A 26 -2.53 -3.36 -8.68
N ALA A 27 -3.28 -2.37 -8.16
CA ALA A 27 -2.70 -1.12 -7.69
C ALA A 27 -1.71 -1.36 -6.54
N LEU A 28 -2.07 -2.22 -5.58
CA LEU A 28 -1.19 -2.57 -4.46
C LEU A 28 0.13 -3.21 -4.93
N CYS A 29 0.07 -4.13 -5.91
CA CYS A 29 1.25 -4.74 -6.49
C CYS A 29 2.16 -3.70 -7.15
N HIS A 30 1.58 -2.76 -7.88
CA HIS A 30 2.32 -1.64 -8.48
C HIS A 30 3.03 -0.81 -7.41
N THR A 31 2.32 -0.42 -6.36
CA THR A 31 2.88 0.36 -5.25
C THR A 31 4.09 -0.33 -4.62
N THR A 32 4.06 -1.65 -4.41
CA THR A 32 5.22 -2.36 -3.83
C THR A 32 6.47 -2.32 -4.72
N LYS A 33 6.28 -2.27 -6.05
CA LYS A 33 7.39 -2.16 -7.00
C LYS A 33 7.94 -0.74 -7.07
N GLU A 34 7.07 0.25 -7.02
CA GLU A 34 7.48 1.67 -7.04
C GLU A 34 8.19 2.09 -5.76
N LEU A 35 7.69 1.66 -4.59
CA LEU A 35 8.35 1.92 -3.32
C LEU A 35 9.76 1.35 -3.27
N ASN A 36 9.97 0.19 -3.91
CA ASN A 36 11.26 -0.50 -4.03
C ASN A 36 12.08 -0.48 -2.72
N HIS A 37 11.40 -0.70 -1.60
CA HIS A 37 11.99 -0.59 -0.27
C HIS A 37 12.40 -1.98 0.24
N PRO A 38 13.61 -2.16 0.79
CA PRO A 38 14.14 -3.48 1.17
C PRO A 38 13.28 -4.23 2.20
N GLU A 39 12.54 -3.52 3.03
CA GLU A 39 11.67 -4.10 4.05
C GLU A 39 10.23 -4.37 3.58
N VAL A 40 9.83 -3.84 2.42
CA VAL A 40 8.49 -4.01 1.87
C VAL A 40 8.55 -5.11 0.82
N PRO A 41 7.84 -6.24 1.01
CA PRO A 41 7.88 -7.31 0.02
C PRO A 41 7.20 -6.87 -1.27
N ILE A 42 7.79 -7.25 -2.41
CA ILE A 42 7.14 -7.10 -3.72
C ILE A 42 6.05 -8.17 -3.83
N LEU A 43 4.80 -7.75 -4.00
CA LEU A 43 3.68 -8.68 -4.10
C LEU A 43 3.63 -9.36 -5.47
N PRO A 44 3.19 -10.63 -5.54
CA PRO A 44 2.98 -11.33 -6.81
C PRO A 44 1.80 -10.73 -7.56
N GLU A 45 1.91 -10.57 -8.88
CA GLU A 45 0.82 -10.02 -9.70
C GLU A 45 -0.41 -10.92 -9.78
N GLN A 46 -0.19 -12.23 -9.65
CA GLN A 46 -1.25 -13.24 -9.75
C GLN A 46 -1.46 -13.87 -8.38
N ILE A 47 -2.71 -13.87 -7.93
CA ILE A 47 -3.14 -14.54 -6.73
C ILE A 47 -4.16 -15.63 -7.04
N PRO A 48 -4.21 -16.71 -6.24
CA PRO A 48 -5.24 -17.73 -6.38
C PRO A 48 -6.64 -17.15 -6.23
N ALA A 49 -7.62 -17.76 -6.89
CA ALA A 49 -9.03 -17.37 -6.78
C ALA A 49 -9.56 -17.52 -5.33
N ASP A 50 -9.01 -18.47 -4.58
CA ASP A 50 -9.29 -18.66 -3.16
C ASP A 50 -8.03 -18.39 -2.32
N LEU A 51 -8.07 -17.29 -1.58
CA LEU A 51 -7.02 -16.88 -0.66
C LEU A 51 -7.15 -17.52 0.72
N SER A 52 -8.26 -18.21 1.03
CA SER A 52 -8.51 -18.76 2.36
C SER A 52 -7.47 -19.80 2.77
N GLU A 53 -6.86 -20.51 1.84
CA GLU A 53 -5.79 -21.48 2.11
C GLU A 53 -4.38 -20.89 1.93
N GLN A 54 -4.26 -19.59 1.66
CA GLN A 54 -2.99 -18.91 1.33
C GLN A 54 -2.46 -18.08 2.50
N ASP A 55 -2.24 -18.70 3.66
CA ASP A 55 -1.89 -17.97 4.90
C ASP A 55 -0.59 -17.16 4.79
N GLU A 56 0.44 -17.69 4.13
CA GLU A 56 1.71 -16.98 3.94
C GLU A 56 1.55 -15.77 3.01
N LEU A 57 0.77 -15.89 1.94
CA LEU A 57 0.45 -14.78 1.06
C LEU A 57 -0.39 -13.71 1.79
N LEU A 58 -1.36 -14.12 2.61
CA LEU A 58 -2.15 -13.19 3.41
C LEU A 58 -1.28 -12.42 4.42
N LYS A 59 -0.26 -13.05 5.02
CA LYS A 59 0.72 -12.36 5.89
C LYS A 59 1.60 -11.39 5.10
N LEU A 60 2.04 -11.75 3.89
CA LEU A 60 2.79 -10.83 3.03
C LEU A 60 1.95 -9.60 2.65
N ILE A 61 0.68 -9.81 2.28
CA ILE A 61 -0.23 -8.73 1.97
C ILE A 61 -0.52 -7.88 3.22
N HIS A 62 -0.72 -8.51 4.38
CA HIS A 62 -0.88 -7.82 5.67
C HIS A 62 0.30 -6.89 5.94
N ARG A 63 1.53 -7.37 5.76
CA ARG A 63 2.75 -6.55 5.94
C ARG A 63 2.74 -5.31 5.06
N VAL A 64 2.31 -5.45 3.80
CA VAL A 64 2.24 -4.31 2.88
C VAL A 64 1.15 -3.33 3.27
N ILE A 65 -0.03 -3.80 3.67
CA ILE A 65 -1.20 -2.94 3.92
C ILE A 65 -1.13 -2.27 5.31
N PHE A 66 -0.74 -3.02 6.34
CA PHE A 66 -0.87 -2.60 7.73
C PHE A 66 0.45 -2.31 8.43
N ASP A 67 1.53 -3.00 8.05
CA ASP A 67 2.82 -2.78 8.72
C ASP A 67 3.63 -1.67 8.05
N THR A 68 3.39 -1.38 6.77
CA THR A 68 4.17 -0.43 5.98
C THR A 68 3.59 0.98 6.08
N ASN A 69 4.38 1.92 6.60
CA ASN A 69 3.99 3.33 6.73
C ASN A 69 4.90 4.20 5.87
N ILE A 70 4.33 4.96 4.93
CA ILE A 70 5.04 5.96 4.15
C ILE A 70 5.04 7.26 4.96
N VAL A 71 6.16 7.60 5.58
CA VAL A 71 6.34 8.81 6.40
C VAL A 71 6.62 10.03 5.54
N GLU A 72 7.46 9.89 4.51
CA GLU A 72 7.80 10.95 3.56
C GLU A 72 7.73 10.40 2.14
N GLY A 73 7.07 11.13 1.23
CA GLY A 73 6.90 10.70 -0.16
C GLY A 73 5.89 11.56 -0.92
N GLU A 74 5.35 11.04 -2.00
CA GLU A 74 4.32 11.70 -2.79
C GLU A 74 3.37 10.67 -3.42
N LEU A 75 2.12 11.07 -3.64
CA LEU A 75 1.16 10.36 -4.47
C LEU A 75 1.02 11.14 -5.77
N ILE A 76 1.30 10.48 -6.91
CA ILE A 76 1.21 11.12 -8.23
C ILE A 76 -0.09 10.66 -8.90
N CYS A 77 -0.91 11.61 -9.35
CA CYS A 77 -2.12 11.29 -10.09
C CYS A 77 -1.79 10.84 -11.52
N ASN A 78 -2.13 9.59 -11.86
CA ASN A 78 -1.89 9.02 -13.19
C ASN A 78 -2.66 9.71 -14.33
N ASN A 79 -3.65 10.56 -14.03
CA ASN A 79 -4.43 11.29 -15.04
C ASN A 79 -3.87 12.68 -15.36
N CYS A 80 -3.48 13.45 -14.34
CA CYS A 80 -3.04 14.84 -14.51
C CYS A 80 -1.57 15.10 -14.14
N GLY A 81 -0.87 14.09 -13.60
CA GLY A 81 0.53 14.20 -13.20
C GLY A 81 0.77 15.03 -11.94
N ARG A 82 -0.29 15.51 -11.27
CA ARG A 82 -0.16 16.29 -10.03
C ARG A 82 0.42 15.42 -8.91
N SER A 83 1.38 15.99 -8.19
CA SER A 83 1.95 15.42 -6.97
C SER A 83 1.18 15.89 -5.74
N TYR A 84 0.87 14.95 -4.85
CA TYR A 84 0.30 15.17 -3.53
C TYR A 84 1.32 14.71 -2.48
N PRO A 85 1.99 15.63 -1.79
CA PRO A 85 3.07 15.27 -0.88
C PRO A 85 2.54 14.52 0.34
N VAL A 86 3.31 13.54 0.80
CA VAL A 86 3.15 12.85 2.08
C VAL A 86 4.23 13.37 3.02
N THR A 87 3.83 13.96 4.14
CA THR A 87 4.76 14.50 5.15
C THR A 87 4.29 14.06 6.53
N ASN A 88 5.20 13.60 7.38
CA ASN A 88 4.87 13.01 8.69
C ASN A 88 3.75 11.93 8.61
N ALA A 89 3.79 11.09 7.57
CA ALA A 89 2.81 10.05 7.26
C ALA A 89 1.39 10.54 6.95
N VAL A 90 1.19 11.83 6.69
CA VAL A 90 -0.11 12.39 6.32
C VAL A 90 -0.06 12.85 4.85
N PRO A 91 -0.87 12.26 3.95
CA PRO A 91 -0.98 12.72 2.57
C PRO A 91 -1.77 14.04 2.52
N ASN A 92 -1.21 15.05 1.85
CA ASN A 92 -1.91 16.29 1.56
C ASN A 92 -2.58 16.23 0.18
N MET A 93 -3.89 16.02 0.17
CA MET A 93 -4.72 15.98 -1.06
C MET A 93 -5.56 17.25 -1.27
N LEU A 94 -5.23 18.36 -0.60
CA LEU A 94 -5.91 19.63 -0.81
C LEU A 94 -5.52 20.22 -2.18
N LEU A 95 -6.52 20.78 -2.86
CA LEU A 95 -6.36 21.54 -4.10
C LEU A 95 -6.34 23.03 -3.74
N GLU A 96 -5.44 23.80 -4.35
CA GLU A 96 -5.49 25.27 -4.23
C GLU A 96 -6.65 25.82 -5.07
N GLU A 97 -7.12 27.03 -4.76
CA GLU A 97 -8.28 27.65 -5.42
C GLU A 97 -8.10 27.81 -6.95
N ASP A 98 -6.86 27.97 -7.41
CA ASP A 98 -6.52 28.10 -8.84
C ASP A 98 -6.49 26.74 -9.58
N GLU A 99 -6.68 25.63 -8.86
CA GLU A 99 -6.57 24.25 -9.38
C GLU A 99 -7.92 23.49 -9.35
N LEU A 100 -9.01 24.19 -9.05
CA LEU A 100 -10.39 23.70 -8.98
C LEU A 100 -11.09 23.69 -10.36
#